data_AF-C3L3Q8-F1
#
_entry.id   AF-C3L3Q8-F1
#
_cell.length_a   1.000
_cell.length_b   1.000
_cell.length_c   1.000
_cell.angle_alpha   90.00
_cell.angle_beta   90.00
_cell.angle_gamma   90.00
#
_symmetry.space_group_name_H-M   'P 1'
#
loop_
_entity.id
_entity.type
_entity.pdbx_description
1 polymer ?
#
loop_
_entity_poly.entity_id
_entity_poly.type
_entity_poly.pdbx_seq_one_letter_code
_entity_poly.pdbx_strand_id
1 'polypeptide(L)'
;MHLTYTRISKHPYNFRRITGLSIETFDKLVLKVRPLFEELESSKLRHGRMSHLPTMEDKLLCVLMYYRTYISHVFLGYLFNLHNSNICRLLAKNGAITS
;
A
#
# COMPACT_ATOMS: atom_id res chain seq x y z
N MET A 1 9.39 3.06 12.64
CA MET A 1 8.56 4.23 12.23
C MET A 1 7.27 3.67 11.62
N HIS A 2 6.12 4.29 11.83
CA HIS A 2 4.84 3.82 11.27
C HIS A 2 4.32 4.84 10.25
N LEU A 3 4.77 4.69 8.99
CA LEU A 3 4.30 5.49 7.88
C LEU A 3 2.89 5.05 7.48
N THR A 4 1.96 6.00 7.44
CA THR A 4 0.57 5.79 7.01
C THR A 4 0.16 6.90 6.05
N TYR A 5 -0.83 6.60 5.21
CA TYR A 5 -1.48 7.57 4.34
C TYR A 5 -1.92 8.82 5.11
N THR A 6 -2.61 8.64 6.25
CA THR A 6 -3.10 9.73 7.12
C THR A 6 -2.01 10.67 7.63
N ARG A 7 -0.77 10.20 7.76
CA ARG A 7 0.37 11.03 8.17
C ARG A 7 1.00 11.75 7.00
N ILE A 8 1.22 11.05 5.89
CA ILE A 8 1.91 11.62 4.72
C ILE A 8 1.01 12.55 3.90
N SER A 9 -0.31 12.35 3.90
CA SER A 9 -1.28 13.20 3.21
C SER A 9 -1.33 14.63 3.77
N LYS A 10 -0.95 14.82 5.03
CA LYS A 10 -0.76 16.15 5.65
C LYS A 10 0.40 16.94 5.05
N HIS A 11 1.24 16.29 4.23
CA HIS A 11 2.37 16.92 3.54
C HIS A 11 2.26 16.67 2.02
N PRO A 12 1.35 17.37 1.30
CA PRO A 12 1.04 17.08 -0.10
C PRO A 12 2.27 17.12 -1.03
N TYR A 13 3.21 18.03 -0.77
CA TYR A 13 4.47 18.10 -1.50
C TYR A 13 5.29 16.81 -1.38
N ASN A 14 5.50 16.35 -0.14
CA ASN A 14 6.24 15.12 0.14
C ASN A 14 5.50 13.90 -0.41
N PHE A 15 4.18 13.87 -0.24
CA PHE A 15 3.32 12.83 -0.79
C PHE A 15 3.54 12.68 -2.29
N ARG A 16 3.40 13.77 -3.07
CA ARG A 16 3.62 13.75 -4.53
C ARG A 16 5.05 13.36 -4.89
N ARG A 17 6.04 13.81 -4.13
CA ARG A 17 7.47 13.44 -4.34
C ARG A 17 7.78 11.99 -4.03
N ILE A 18 6.96 11.31 -3.22
CA ILE A 18 7.12 9.90 -2.86
C ILE A 18 6.26 8.99 -3.75
N THR A 19 4.97 9.30 -3.93
CA THR A 19 4.01 8.45 -4.67
C THR A 19 3.88 8.77 -6.14
N GLY A 20 4.14 10.02 -6.54
CA GLY A 20 4.02 10.51 -7.91
C GLY A 20 2.64 11.09 -8.22
N LEU A 21 1.71 10.96 -7.27
CA LEU A 21 0.32 11.34 -7.42
C LEU A 21 -0.01 12.54 -6.53
N SER A 22 -0.99 13.34 -6.94
CA SER A 22 -1.68 14.22 -5.99
C SER A 22 -2.52 13.38 -5.04
N ILE A 23 -2.90 13.98 -3.90
CA ILE A 23 -3.79 13.33 -2.92
C ILE A 23 -5.13 12.97 -3.59
N GLU A 24 -5.70 13.90 -4.36
CA GLU A 24 -6.96 13.67 -5.06
C GLU A 24 -6.90 12.51 -6.07
N THR A 25 -5.82 12.42 -6.84
CA THR A 25 -5.62 11.31 -7.79
C THR A 25 -5.44 9.99 -7.05
N PHE A 26 -4.73 10.00 -5.91
CA PHE A 26 -4.58 8.82 -5.07
C PHE A 26 -5.92 8.37 -4.48
N ASP A 27 -6.73 9.28 -3.95
CA ASP A 27 -8.04 8.94 -3.38
C ASP A 27 -8.98 8.34 -4.45
N LYS A 28 -8.97 8.92 -5.66
CA LYS A 28 -9.67 8.35 -6.83
C LYS A 28 -9.16 6.95 -7.18
N LEU A 29 -7.86 6.70 -7.08
CA LEU A 29 -7.28 5.38 -7.32
C LEU A 29 -7.70 4.38 -6.24
N VAL A 30 -7.71 4.78 -4.97
CA VAL A 30 -8.20 3.93 -3.86
C VAL A 30 -9.64 3.49 -4.11
N LEU A 31 -10.52 4.41 -4.52
CA LEU A 31 -11.91 4.08 -4.84
C LEU A 31 -12.05 3.07 -5.97
N LYS A 32 -11.17 3.13 -6.99
CA LYS A 32 -11.16 2.17 -8.11
C LYS A 32 -10.64 0.79 -7.70
N VAL A 33 -9.60 0.74 -6.86
CA VAL A 33 -8.92 -0.52 -6.49
C VAL A 33 -9.64 -1.24 -5.35
N ARG A 34 -10.36 -0.52 -4.49
CA ARG A 34 -11.11 -1.09 -3.36
C ARG A 34 -12.03 -2.27 -3.75
N PRO A 35 -12.93 -2.18 -4.74
CA PRO A 35 -13.80 -3.30 -5.09
C PRO A 35 -13.02 -4.54 -5.57
N LEU A 36 -11.96 -4.35 -6.37
CA LEU A 36 -11.10 -5.44 -6.83
C LEU A 36 -10.39 -6.14 -5.66
N PHE A 37 -9.95 -5.37 -4.67
CA PHE A 37 -9.34 -5.92 -3.46
C PHE A 37 -10.35 -6.69 -2.62
N GLU A 38 -11.58 -6.18 -2.47
CA GLU A 38 -12.65 -6.85 -1.73
C GLU A 38 -13.07 -8.16 -2.40
N GLU A 39 -13.16 -8.19 -3.73
CA GLU A 39 -13.40 -9.41 -4.51
C GLU A 39 -12.29 -10.47 -4.28
N LEU A 40 -11.03 -10.05 -4.37
CA LEU A 40 -9.87 -10.91 -4.11
C LEU A 40 -9.78 -11.40 -2.66
N GLU A 41 -10.28 -10.63 -1.69
CA GLU A 41 -10.39 -11.10 -0.31
C GLU A 41 -11.54 -12.08 -0.12
N SER A 42 -12.70 -11.81 -0.72
CA SER A 42 -13.90 -12.64 -0.61
C SER A 42 -13.74 -14.01 -1.26
N SER A 43 -12.93 -14.11 -2.32
CA SER A 43 -12.62 -15.37 -3.01
C SER A 43 -11.68 -16.29 -2.24
N LYS A 44 -11.17 -15.87 -1.07
CA LYS A 44 -10.30 -16.71 -0.25
C LYS A 44 -11.08 -17.74 0.53
N LEU A 45 -10.81 -19.02 0.23
CA LEU A 45 -11.32 -20.17 0.99
C LEU A 45 -10.90 -20.17 2.48
N ARG A 46 -9.84 -19.44 2.84
CA ARG A 46 -9.40 -19.22 4.23
C ARG A 46 -9.00 -17.78 4.45
N HIS A 47 -9.63 -17.14 5.43
CA HIS A 47 -9.23 -15.82 5.93
C HIS A 47 -7.90 -15.98 6.67
N GLY A 48 -6.79 -15.62 6.01
CA GLY A 48 -5.47 -15.58 6.62
C GLY A 48 -5.37 -14.52 7.72
N ARG A 49 -4.22 -14.46 8.40
CA ARG A 49 -3.94 -13.42 9.40
C ARG A 49 -4.13 -12.03 8.78
N MET A 50 -4.90 -11.19 9.47
CA MET A 50 -5.12 -9.79 9.08
C MET A 50 -3.79 -9.07 8.87
N SER A 51 -3.68 -8.31 7.77
CA SER A 51 -2.50 -7.50 7.48
C SER A 51 -2.29 -6.47 8.58
N HIS A 52 -1.03 -6.22 8.99
CA HIS A 52 -0.74 -5.14 9.93
C HIS A 52 -0.88 -3.74 9.30
N LEU A 53 -1.14 -3.64 7.99
CA LEU A 53 -1.65 -2.41 7.37
C LEU A 53 -3.18 -2.48 7.36
N PRO A 54 -3.85 -1.71 8.25
CA PRO A 54 -5.29 -1.86 8.46
C PRO A 54 -6.09 -1.30 7.29
N THR A 55 -5.64 -0.21 6.67
CA THR A 55 -6.40 0.49 5.63
C THR A 55 -5.99 0.08 4.21
N MET A 56 -6.84 0.32 3.23
CA MET A 56 -6.53 0.06 1.83
C MET A 56 -5.54 1.09 1.29
N GLU A 57 -5.67 2.32 1.76
CA GLU A 57 -4.83 3.47 1.52
C GLU A 57 -3.38 3.18 1.92
N ASP A 58 -3.15 2.62 3.11
CA ASP A 58 -1.79 2.27 3.56
C ASP A 58 -1.17 1.15 2.71
N LYS A 59 -1.96 0.16 2.30
CA LYS A 59 -1.50 -0.93 1.42
C LYS A 59 -1.10 -0.38 0.04
N LEU A 60 -1.96 0.45 -0.56
CA LEU A 60 -1.70 1.05 -1.86
C LEU A 60 -0.52 2.02 -1.81
N LEU A 61 -0.38 2.80 -0.74
CA LEU A 61 0.77 3.66 -0.51
C LEU A 61 2.08 2.84 -0.51
N CYS A 62 2.13 1.72 0.20
CA CYS A 62 3.29 0.84 0.22
C CYS A 62 3.66 0.31 -1.17
N VAL A 63 2.66 -0.07 -1.96
CA VAL A 63 2.84 -0.59 -3.33
C VAL A 63 3.37 0.49 -4.27
N LEU A 64 2.79 1.69 -4.25
CA LEU A 64 3.26 2.81 -5.07
C LEU A 64 4.68 3.23 -4.69
N MET A 65 5.00 3.25 -3.40
CA MET A 65 6.36 3.55 -2.94
C MET A 65 7.36 2.52 -3.48
N TYR A 66 7.02 1.22 -3.42
CA TYR A 66 7.85 0.16 -3.97
C TYR A 66 8.10 0.36 -5.47
N TYR A 67 7.04 0.55 -6.26
CA TYR A 67 7.17 0.71 -7.72
C TYR A 67 7.89 1.98 -8.14
N ARG A 68 7.70 3.09 -7.41
CA ARG A 68 8.28 4.37 -7.80
C ARG A 68 9.72 4.55 -7.34
N THR A 69 10.04 4.10 -6.14
CA THR A 69 11.35 4.36 -5.53
C THR A 69 12.31 3.17 -5.63
N TYR A 70 11.82 2.01 -6.08
CA TYR A 70 12.59 0.76 -6.21
C TYR A 70 13.38 0.39 -4.94
N ILE A 71 12.89 0.81 -3.78
CA ILE A 71 13.54 0.55 -2.50
C ILE A 71 13.39 -0.91 -2.09
N SER A 72 14.36 -1.40 -1.31
CA SER A 72 14.36 -2.78 -0.83
C SER A 72 13.17 -3.06 0.10
N HIS A 73 12.72 -4.33 0.11
CA HIS A 73 11.64 -4.78 0.98
C HIS A 73 11.98 -4.59 2.46
N VAL A 74 13.27 -4.70 2.82
CA VAL A 74 13.78 -4.46 4.17
C VAL A 74 13.58 -2.99 4.57
N PHE A 75 13.89 -2.05 3.67
CA PHE A 75 13.70 -0.62 3.95
C PHE A 75 12.22 -0.25 4.06
N LEU A 76 11.36 -0.80 3.20
CA LEU A 76 9.91 -0.70 3.35
C LEU A 76 9.43 -1.24 4.69
N GLY A 77 10.00 -2.35 5.16
CA GLY A 77 9.71 -2.91 6.48
C GLY A 77 9.98 -1.92 7.62
N TYR A 78 11.09 -1.18 7.56
CA TYR A 78 11.40 -0.12 8.53
C TYR A 78 10.42 1.07 8.47
N LEU A 79 9.97 1.43 7.26
CA LEU A 79 9.05 2.56 7.04
C LEU A 79 7.62 2.24 7.50
N PHE A 80 7.13 1.05 7.19
CA PHE A 80 5.75 0.61 7.46
C PHE A 80 5.62 -0.24 8.73
N ASN A 81 6.70 -0.42 9.50
CA ASN A 81 6.74 -1.24 10.70
C ASN A 81 6.30 -2.70 10.44
N LEU A 82 6.83 -3.30 9.36
CA LEU A 82 6.51 -4.65 8.90
C LEU A 82 7.77 -5.51 8.77
N HIS A 83 7.65 -6.80 9.03
CA HIS A 83 8.70 -7.76 8.69
C HIS A 83 8.85 -7.92 7.16
N ASN A 84 10.06 -8.15 6.68
CA ASN A 84 10.39 -8.27 5.25
C ASN A 84 9.49 -9.27 4.50
N SER A 85 9.21 -10.43 5.11
CA SER A 85 8.31 -11.44 4.52
C SER A 85 6.86 -10.97 4.37
N ASN A 86 6.39 -10.05 5.23
CA ASN A 86 5.06 -9.45 5.11
C ASN A 86 5.03 -8.41 3.99
N ILE A 87 6.11 -7.65 3.78
CA ILE A 87 6.26 -6.73 2.65
C ILE A 87 6.22 -7.51 1.33
N CYS A 88 7.01 -8.57 1.19
CA CYS A 88 7.03 -9.39 -0.02
C CYS A 88 5.63 -9.94 -0.36
N ARG A 89 4.93 -10.51 0.64
CA ARG A 89 3.55 -11.02 0.45
C ARG A 89 2.56 -9.90 0.10
N LEU A 90 2.69 -8.73 0.73
CA LEU A 90 1.84 -7.57 0.44
C LEU A 90 2.02 -7.13 -1.01
N LEU A 91 3.25 -6.99 -1.49
CA LEU A 91 3.55 -6.57 -2.85
C LEU A 91 3.07 -7.59 -3.88
N ALA A 92 3.31 -8.88 -3.66
CA ALA A 92 2.83 -9.94 -4.54
C ALA A 92 1.29 -9.93 -4.68
N LYS A 93 0.59 -9.70 -3.57
CA LYS A 93 -0.88 -9.67 -3.55
C LYS A 93 -1.46 -8.43 -4.24
N ASN A 94 -0.90 -7.25 -3.96
CA ASN A 94 -1.49 -5.99 -4.43
C ASN A 94 -0.95 -5.53 -5.79
N GLY A 95 0.25 -5.97 -6.19
CA GLY A 95 0.81 -5.66 -7.51
C GLY A 95 -0.03 -6.22 -8.66
N ALA A 96 -0.71 -7.34 -8.43
CA ALA A 96 -1.66 -7.93 -9.38
C ALA A 96 -2.92 -7.07 -9.62
N ILE A 97 -3.23 -6.13 -8.71
CA ILE A 97 -4.45 -5.31 -8.75
C ILE A 97 -4.18 -3.93 -9.38
N THR A 98 -2.92 -3.50 -9.39
CA THR A 98 -2.49 -2.20 -9.93
C THR A 98 -1.98 -2.25 -11.37
N SER A 99 -1.90 -3.46 -11.96
CA SER A 99 -1.45 -3.71 -13.33
C SER A 99 -2.64 -3.81 -14.28
#